data_AF-S9SB29-F1
#
_entry.id   AF-S9SB29-F1
#
_cell.length_a   1.000
_cell.length_b   1.000
_cell.length_c   1.000
_cell.angle_alpha   90.00
_cell.angle_beta   90.00
_cell.angle_gamma   90.00
#
_symmetry.space_group_name_H-M   'P 1'
#
loop_
_entity.id
_entity.type
_entity.pdbx_description
1 polymer ?
#
loop_
_entity_poly.entity_id
_entity_poly.type
_entity_poly.pdbx_seq_one_letter_code
_entity_poly.pdbx_strand_id
1 'polypeptide(L)'
;MIPFVAVALAVLLTVAGAQESIAATDSWPVVHRPAGGQSEAIGSAAAGCLRGAEALPLNGEGYQVLRPDRNRAWGHPRTVAFVRTLADKARAEELPLLLIGDMAQP
;
A
#
# COMPACT_ATOMS: atom_id res chain seq x y z
N MET A 1 -21.72 55.04 -9.02
CA MET A 1 -20.36 54.46 -8.97
C MET A 1 -20.13 53.50 -7.79
N ILE A 2 -20.89 53.61 -6.69
CA ILE A 2 -20.79 52.77 -5.48
C ILE A 2 -21.37 51.32 -5.61
N PRO A 3 -22.44 51.03 -6.39
CA PRO A 3 -23.04 49.69 -6.38
C PRO A 3 -22.21 48.63 -7.15
N PHE A 4 -21.41 49.05 -8.12
CA PHE A 4 -20.54 48.15 -8.89
C PHE A 4 -19.38 47.59 -8.04
N VAL A 5 -18.86 48.37 -7.10
CA VAL A 5 -17.75 47.94 -6.21
C VAL A 5 -18.25 46.90 -5.20
N ALA A 6 -19.46 47.04 -4.67
CA ALA A 6 -20.05 46.09 -3.72
C ALA A 6 -20.36 44.73 -4.37
N VAL A 7 -20.84 44.73 -5.63
CA VAL A 7 -21.09 43.49 -6.38
C VAL A 7 -19.78 42.78 -6.72
N ALA A 8 -18.74 43.52 -7.13
CA ALA A 8 -17.43 42.93 -7.41
C ALA A 8 -16.79 42.29 -6.16
N LEU A 9 -16.93 42.93 -4.98
CA LEU A 9 -16.41 42.40 -3.72
C LEU A 9 -17.17 41.14 -3.26
N ALA A 10 -18.50 41.11 -3.43
CA ALA A 10 -19.32 39.94 -3.09
C ALA A 10 -19.02 38.73 -3.99
N VAL A 11 -18.71 38.95 -5.28
CA VAL A 11 -18.33 37.88 -6.22
C VAL A 11 -16.93 37.33 -5.93
N LEU A 12 -16.00 38.15 -5.41
CA LEU A 12 -14.69 37.65 -5.01
C LEU A 12 -14.72 36.76 -3.75
N LEU A 13 -15.66 36.97 -2.83
CA LEU A 13 -15.76 36.15 -1.60
C LEU A 13 -16.32 34.73 -1.84
N THR A 14 -16.98 34.45 -2.97
CA THR A 14 -17.59 33.13 -3.23
C THR A 14 -16.67 32.14 -3.96
N VAL A 15 -15.51 32.58 -4.47
CA VAL A 15 -14.59 31.74 -5.28
C VAL A 15 -13.45 31.11 -4.45
N ALA A 16 -13.42 31.30 -3.12
CA ALA A 16 -12.32 30.82 -2.27
C ALA A 16 -12.45 29.37 -1.75
N GLY A 17 -13.52 28.63 -2.12
CA GLY A 17 -13.93 27.42 -1.39
C GLY A 17 -13.59 26.05 -2.00
N ALA A 18 -12.99 25.97 -3.19
CA ALA A 18 -12.69 24.68 -3.82
C ALA A 18 -11.20 24.30 -3.63
N GLN A 19 -10.84 23.80 -2.44
CA GLN A 19 -9.59 23.05 -2.29
C GLN A 19 -9.83 21.62 -2.76
N GLU A 20 -9.37 21.28 -3.96
CA GLU A 20 -9.23 19.89 -4.39
C GLU A 20 -8.20 19.20 -3.49
N SER A 21 -8.66 18.29 -2.63
CA SER A 21 -7.79 17.31 -2.00
C SER A 21 -7.25 16.39 -3.09
N ILE A 22 -5.99 16.55 -3.46
CA ILE A 22 -5.28 15.55 -4.25
C ILE A 22 -5.18 14.32 -3.35
N ALA A 23 -6.02 13.32 -3.58
CA ALA A 23 -5.84 12.01 -2.97
C ALA A 23 -4.44 11.53 -3.37
N ALA A 24 -3.60 11.20 -2.39
CA ALA A 24 -2.21 10.77 -2.61
C ALA A 24 -2.06 9.41 -3.33
N THR A 25 -3.12 8.93 -4.00
CA THR A 25 -3.23 7.60 -4.60
C THR A 25 -2.26 7.37 -5.76
N ASP A 26 -1.81 8.41 -6.46
CA ASP A 26 -0.98 8.27 -7.66
C ASP A 26 0.52 8.07 -7.35
N SER A 27 0.92 8.21 -6.08
CA SER A 27 2.33 8.15 -5.69
C SER A 27 2.85 6.76 -5.31
N TRP A 28 1.97 5.79 -5.02
CA TRP A 28 2.37 4.47 -4.54
C TRP A 28 3.17 3.63 -5.56
N PRO A 29 2.84 3.61 -6.86
CA PRO A 29 3.56 2.76 -7.83
C PRO A 29 5.05 3.10 -7.98
N VAL A 30 5.49 4.30 -7.58
CA VAL A 30 6.89 4.74 -7.67
C VAL A 30 7.68 4.53 -6.37
N VAL A 31 7.06 3.99 -5.32
CA VAL A 31 7.76 3.66 -4.07
C VAL A 31 8.50 2.33 -4.24
N HIS A 32 9.81 2.35 -4.02
CA HIS A 32 10.67 1.17 -4.21
C HIS A 32 11.20 0.54 -2.92
N ARG A 33 11.07 1.23 -1.78
CA ARG A 33 11.53 0.77 -0.47
C ARG A 33 10.50 1.05 0.60
N PRO A 34 10.37 0.16 1.59
CA PRO A 34 9.37 0.35 2.62
C PRO A 34 9.68 1.52 3.53
N ALA A 35 8.63 2.13 4.05
CA ALA A 35 8.78 3.13 5.10
C ALA A 35 9.41 2.48 6.35
N GLY A 36 10.46 3.09 6.89
CA GLY A 36 11.09 2.62 8.11
C GLY A 36 10.24 2.80 9.37
N GLY A 37 10.70 2.23 10.48
CA GLY A 37 10.03 2.31 11.78
C GLY A 37 9.40 0.99 12.21
N GLN A 38 8.58 1.03 13.26
CA GLN A 38 7.85 -0.14 13.73
C GLN A 38 6.79 -0.56 12.72
N SER A 39 6.59 -1.87 12.62
CA SER A 39 5.61 -2.43 11.70
C SER A 39 4.18 -2.05 12.12
N GLU A 40 3.43 -1.46 11.21
CA GLU A 40 2.06 -1.02 11.45
C GLU A 40 1.24 -1.06 10.16
N ALA A 41 0.11 -1.76 10.18
CA ALA A 41 -0.90 -1.69 9.14
C ALA A 41 -1.86 -0.53 9.45
N ILE A 42 -1.89 0.47 8.59
CA ILE A 42 -2.59 1.73 8.82
C ILE A 42 -3.81 1.80 7.92
N GLY A 43 -5.01 1.88 8.51
CA GLY A 43 -6.27 1.96 7.76
C GLY A 43 -6.84 0.59 7.40
N SER A 44 -7.55 0.51 6.27
CA SER A 44 -8.25 -0.70 5.82
C SER A 44 -7.48 -1.41 4.70
N ALA A 45 -7.81 -2.68 4.43
CA ALA A 45 -7.14 -3.47 3.39
C ALA A 45 -7.27 -2.87 1.96
N ALA A 46 -8.32 -2.11 1.68
CA ALA A 46 -8.57 -1.48 0.38
C ALA A 46 -8.25 0.03 0.35
N ALA A 47 -7.97 0.63 1.51
CA ALA A 47 -7.65 2.05 1.66
C ALA A 47 -6.77 2.22 2.91
N GLY A 48 -5.48 1.94 2.74
CA GLY A 48 -4.51 1.92 3.82
C GLY A 48 -3.08 1.88 3.30
N CYS A 49 -2.13 1.89 4.23
CA CYS A 49 -0.71 1.76 3.94
C CYS A 49 -0.01 0.89 4.99
N LEU A 50 1.25 0.56 4.73
CA LEU A 50 2.07 -0.28 5.59
C LEU A 50 3.37 0.47 5.93
N ARG A 51 3.69 0.53 7.22
CA ARG A 51 5.00 0.98 7.72
C ARG A 51 5.76 -0.23 8.24
N GLY A 52 7.09 -0.20 8.17
CA GLY A 52 7.95 -1.24 8.71
C GLY A 52 7.72 -2.60 8.03
N ALA A 53 7.42 -2.59 6.72
CA ALA A 53 7.16 -3.80 5.97
C ALA A 53 8.42 -4.68 5.87
N GLU A 54 8.22 -5.99 5.99
CA GLU A 54 9.25 -6.99 5.77
C GLU A 54 9.08 -7.63 4.38
N ALA A 55 10.20 -7.92 3.73
CA ALA A 55 10.20 -8.69 2.50
C ALA A 55 10.01 -10.18 2.80
N LEU A 56 9.11 -10.83 2.07
CA LEU A 56 9.13 -12.27 1.94
C LEU A 56 10.30 -12.66 1.01
N PRO A 57 11.20 -13.57 1.42
CA PRO A 57 12.25 -14.09 0.54
C PRO A 57 11.67 -14.63 -0.78
N LEU A 58 12.32 -14.36 -1.91
CA LEU A 58 11.80 -14.74 -3.22
C LEU A 58 11.64 -16.26 -3.39
N ASN A 59 12.49 -17.03 -2.70
CA ASN A 59 12.40 -18.46 -2.60
C ASN A 59 12.48 -18.84 -1.12
N GLY A 60 11.63 -19.76 -0.69
CA GLY A 60 11.69 -20.34 0.64
C GLY A 60 11.28 -21.81 0.62
N GLU A 61 11.34 -22.46 1.78
CA GLU A 61 10.92 -23.85 1.88
C GLU A 61 9.41 -23.96 1.62
N GLY A 62 9.03 -24.69 0.56
CA GLY A 62 7.63 -24.93 0.23
C GLY A 62 6.93 -23.78 -0.50
N TYR A 63 7.62 -22.69 -0.84
CA TYR A 63 7.03 -21.61 -1.63
C TYR A 63 8.02 -20.87 -2.53
N GLN A 64 7.49 -20.20 -3.56
CA GLN A 64 8.21 -19.29 -4.43
C GLN A 64 7.33 -18.06 -4.73
N VAL A 65 7.95 -16.88 -4.78
CA VAL A 65 7.29 -15.64 -5.17
C VAL A 65 7.16 -15.55 -6.69
N LEU A 66 5.94 -15.28 -7.16
CA LEU A 66 5.64 -14.99 -8.54
C LEU A 66 5.96 -13.53 -8.88
N ARG A 67 6.48 -13.30 -10.09
CA ARG A 67 6.72 -11.97 -10.66
C ARG A 67 7.46 -11.02 -9.70
N PRO A 68 8.67 -11.40 -9.23
CA PRO A 68 9.44 -10.58 -8.30
C PRO A 68 9.81 -9.20 -8.89
N ASP A 69 9.80 -9.05 -10.22
CA ASP A 69 10.00 -7.81 -10.95
C ASP A 69 9.04 -6.69 -10.53
N ARG A 70 7.85 -7.03 -10.03
CA ARG A 70 6.84 -6.06 -9.60
C ARG A 70 7.13 -5.40 -8.27
N ASN A 71 8.08 -5.91 -7.49
CA ASN A 71 8.41 -5.43 -6.15
C ASN A 71 7.20 -5.43 -5.17
N ARG A 72 6.42 -6.53 -5.17
CA ARG A 72 5.18 -6.67 -4.37
C ARG A 72 5.20 -7.81 -3.36
N ALA A 73 6.38 -8.21 -2.91
CA ALA A 73 6.56 -9.28 -1.92
C ALA A 73 6.80 -8.70 -0.51
N TRP A 74 6.13 -7.60 -0.18
CA TRP A 74 6.24 -6.93 1.12
C TRP A 74 5.00 -7.22 1.98
N GLY A 75 5.17 -7.24 3.29
CA GLY A 75 4.04 -7.41 4.20
C GLY A 75 4.38 -7.11 5.65
N HIS A 76 3.34 -7.06 6.47
CA HIS A 76 3.50 -7.04 7.93
C HIS A 76 4.25 -8.33 8.36
N PRO A 77 5.12 -8.31 9.39
CA PRO A 77 5.87 -9.49 9.85
C PRO A 77 4.96 -10.71 10.12
N ARG A 78 3.76 -10.46 10.67
CA ARG A 78 2.72 -11.50 10.86
C ARG A 78 2.24 -12.13 9.56
N THR A 79 2.12 -11.36 8.47
CA THR A 79 1.76 -11.87 7.15
C THR A 79 2.89 -12.71 6.55
N VAL A 80 4.14 -12.23 6.66
CA VAL A 80 5.33 -12.98 6.21
C VAL A 80 5.43 -14.32 6.96
N ALA A 81 5.25 -14.31 8.28
CA ALA A 81 5.24 -15.52 9.10
C ALA A 81 4.08 -16.46 8.75
N PHE A 82 2.90 -15.91 8.43
CA PHE A 82 1.76 -16.70 7.98
C PHE A 82 2.07 -17.44 6.68
N VAL A 83 2.66 -16.77 5.69
CA VAL A 83 3.01 -17.41 4.40
C VAL A 83 3.99 -18.56 4.60
N ARG A 84 5.02 -18.37 5.44
CA ARG A 84 5.98 -19.44 5.77
C ARG A 84 5.29 -20.61 6.46
N THR A 85 4.49 -20.33 7.49
CA THR A 85 3.71 -21.37 8.19
C THR A 85 2.75 -22.12 7.25
N LEU A 86 2.13 -21.42 6.31
CA LEU A 86 1.23 -22.02 5.32
C LEU A 86 2.01 -22.95 4.38
N ALA A 87 3.19 -22.53 3.93
CA ALA A 87 4.07 -23.34 3.09
C ALA A 87 4.55 -24.60 3.82
N ASP A 88 4.91 -24.47 5.09
CA ASP A 88 5.31 -25.61 5.94
C ASP A 88 4.16 -26.61 6.09
N LYS A 89 2.94 -26.12 6.33
CA LYS A 89 1.75 -26.97 6.41
C LYS A 89 1.43 -27.65 5.07
N ALA A 90 1.49 -26.91 3.97
CA ALA A 90 1.26 -27.47 2.64
C ALA A 90 2.26 -28.60 2.34
N ARG A 91 3.53 -28.41 2.69
CA ARG A 91 4.55 -29.46 2.59
C ARG A 91 4.28 -30.67 3.48
N ALA A 92 3.82 -30.46 4.72
CA ALA A 92 3.49 -31.55 5.63
C ALA A 92 2.33 -32.41 5.09
N GLU A 93 1.45 -31.82 4.29
CA GLU A 93 0.37 -32.49 3.57
C GLU A 93 0.77 -32.97 2.16
N GLU A 94 2.07 -32.98 1.85
CA GLU A 94 2.63 -33.40 0.55
C GLU A 94 2.07 -32.63 -0.66
N LEU A 95 1.57 -31.40 -0.43
CA LEU A 95 1.09 -30.54 -1.50
C LEU A 95 2.26 -29.97 -2.32
N PRO A 96 2.03 -29.61 -3.59
CA PRO A 96 3.01 -28.90 -4.39
C PRO A 96 3.45 -27.58 -3.76
N LEU A 97 4.62 -27.12 -4.19
CA LEU A 97 5.18 -25.82 -3.80
C LEU A 97 4.17 -24.68 -4.04
N LEU A 98 3.99 -23.83 -3.03
CA LEU A 98 3.07 -22.70 -3.10
C LEU A 98 3.65 -21.57 -3.97
N LEU A 99 2.84 -21.06 -4.89
CA LEU A 99 3.18 -19.91 -5.70
C LEU A 99 2.52 -18.66 -5.10
N ILE A 100 3.34 -17.77 -4.54
CA ILE A 100 2.89 -16.58 -3.82
C ILE A 100 2.82 -15.41 -4.80
N GLY A 101 1.62 -14.88 -5.01
CA GLY A 101 1.37 -13.71 -5.85
C GLY A 101 1.69 -12.38 -5.14
N ASP A 102 0.98 -11.33 -5.56
CA ASP A 102 1.12 -10.00 -4.94
C ASP A 102 0.74 -10.03 -3.46
N MET A 103 1.60 -9.45 -2.65
CA MET A 103 1.32 -9.03 -1.28
C MET A 103 1.16 -7.49 -1.29
N ALA A 104 1.92 -6.76 -0.47
CA ALA A 104 1.93 -5.30 -0.49
C ALA A 104 3.04 -4.74 -1.40
N GLN A 105 2.82 -3.51 -1.87
CA GLN A 105 3.90 -2.61 -2.30
C GLN A 105 4.75 -2.21 -1.09
N PRO A 106 5.98 -1.70 -1.28
CA PRO A 106 6.86 -1.30 -0.18
C PRO A 106 6.25 -0.21 0.70
#